data_AF-A0A927GVF7-F1
#
_entry.id   AF-A0A927GVF7-F1
#
_cell.length_a   1.000
_cell.length_b   1.000
_cell.length_c   1.000
_cell.angle_alpha   90.00
_cell.angle_beta   90.00
_cell.angle_gamma   90.00
#
_symmetry.space_group_name_H-M   'P 1'
#
loop_
_entity.id
_entity.type
_entity.pdbx_description
1 polymer ?
#
loop_
_entity_poly.entity_id
_entity_poly.type
_entity_poly.pdbx_seq_one_letter_code
_entity_poly.pdbx_strand_id
1 'polypeptide(L)'
;MPCKSNKLHTLFLLSLLMIMGSSAAYAGKPVFELQIRNHLFEPSTLSIPANTKIKLLVHNTDKTPEEFESYELNREKVILGGQKAVIFIGPLPPGKYPFFGEFNPKTAQGEIIAE
;
A
#
# COMPACT_ATOMS: atom_id res chain seq x y z
N MET A 1 8.23 9.58 -71.23
CA MET A 1 8.13 8.67 -70.07
C MET A 1 8.14 9.53 -68.79
N PRO A 2 7.02 9.71 -68.05
CA PRO A 2 7.02 10.57 -66.88
C PRO A 2 7.47 9.81 -65.62
N CYS A 3 8.28 10.51 -64.85
CA CYS A 3 8.83 10.19 -63.53
C CYS A 3 7.71 9.88 -62.51
N LYS A 4 7.79 8.72 -61.83
CA LYS A 4 6.88 8.38 -60.71
C LYS A 4 7.52 8.78 -59.38
N SER A 5 6.80 9.67 -58.70
CA SER A 5 7.05 10.32 -57.42
C SER A 5 7.31 9.35 -56.25
N ASN A 6 8.47 9.50 -55.59
CA ASN A 6 8.86 8.78 -54.35
C ASN A 6 8.18 9.31 -53.07
N LYS A 7 7.14 10.14 -53.16
CA LYS A 7 6.48 10.73 -51.97
C LYS A 7 5.62 9.75 -51.18
N LEU A 8 5.30 8.58 -51.75
CA LEU A 8 4.40 7.59 -51.14
C LEU A 8 5.07 6.78 -50.02
N HIS A 9 6.38 6.55 -50.11
CA HIS A 9 7.13 5.83 -49.07
C HIS A 9 7.43 6.69 -47.84
N THR A 10 7.64 7.99 -48.02
CA THR A 10 7.91 8.91 -46.90
C THR A 10 6.70 9.12 -46.00
N LEU A 11 5.46 9.08 -46.55
CA LEU A 11 4.24 9.14 -45.72
C LEU A 11 4.00 7.84 -44.93
N PHE A 12 4.43 6.69 -45.45
CA PHE A 12 4.20 5.39 -44.79
C PHE A 12 5.14 5.17 -43.58
N LEU A 13 6.33 5.77 -43.60
CA LEU A 13 7.29 5.72 -42.50
C LEU A 13 6.92 6.63 -41.32
N LEU A 14 6.07 7.65 -41.53
CA LEU A 14 5.66 8.57 -40.47
C LEU A 14 4.47 8.07 -39.66
N SER A 15 3.67 7.13 -40.18
CA SER A 15 2.49 6.59 -39.47
C SER A 15 2.83 5.45 -38.49
N LEU A 16 4.06 4.91 -38.53
CA LEU A 16 4.49 3.84 -37.63
C LEU A 16 4.99 4.36 -36.26
N LEU A 17 5.10 5.69 -36.10
CA LEU A 17 5.72 6.31 -34.91
C LEU A 17 4.73 6.68 -33.79
N MET A 18 3.43 6.39 -33.91
CA MET A 18 2.39 6.92 -33.01
C MET A 18 1.61 5.87 -32.19
N ILE A 19 2.12 4.64 -32.09
CA ILE A 19 1.50 3.58 -31.26
C ILE A 19 2.51 3.03 -30.25
N MET A 20 3.19 3.93 -29.53
CA MET A 20 3.68 3.59 -28.19
C MET A 20 2.66 4.14 -27.20
N GLY A 21 1.50 3.48 -27.13
CA GLY A 21 0.53 3.73 -26.08
C GLY A 21 1.19 3.43 -24.75
N SER A 22 1.46 4.48 -23.97
CA SER A 22 1.88 4.36 -22.58
C SER A 22 0.89 3.46 -21.87
N SER A 23 1.30 2.22 -21.60
CA SER A 23 0.56 1.36 -20.70
C SER A 23 0.59 2.06 -19.35
N ALA A 24 -0.53 2.67 -18.94
CA ALA A 24 -0.68 3.12 -17.58
C ALA A 24 -0.55 1.87 -16.70
N ALA A 25 0.65 1.61 -16.18
CA ALA A 25 0.89 0.52 -15.27
C ALA A 25 0.03 0.81 -14.04
N TYR A 26 -1.10 0.11 -13.92
CA TYR A 26 -1.92 0.14 -12.73
C TYR A 26 -1.18 -0.64 -11.64
N ALA A 27 -0.18 0.01 -11.04
CA ALA A 27 0.48 -0.55 -9.87
C ALA A 27 -0.56 -0.62 -8.73
N GLY A 28 -0.72 -1.80 -8.15
CA GLY A 28 -1.57 -1.96 -6.97
C GLY A 28 -1.11 -1.07 -5.81
N LYS A 29 -1.98 -0.85 -4.83
CA LYS A 29 -1.62 -0.10 -3.61
C LYS A 29 -0.37 -0.71 -2.97
N PRO A 30 0.61 0.10 -2.53
CA PRO A 30 1.74 -0.38 -1.77
C PRO A 30 1.28 -1.25 -0.58
N VAL A 31 1.97 -2.36 -0.36
CA VAL A 31 1.66 -3.30 0.71
C VAL A 31 2.74 -3.20 1.77
N PHE A 32 2.32 -3.02 3.02
CA PHE A 32 3.17 -3.04 4.20
C PHE A 32 2.74 -4.18 5.11
N GLU A 33 3.67 -4.76 5.86
CA GLU A 33 3.41 -5.87 6.76
C GLU A 33 3.60 -5.45 8.22
N LEU A 34 2.76 -5.99 9.10
CA LEU A 34 2.85 -5.84 10.54
C LEU A 34 2.60 -7.20 11.17
N GLN A 35 3.46 -7.62 12.09
CA GLN A 35 3.28 -8.85 12.84
C GLN A 35 2.78 -8.56 14.25
N ILE A 36 1.92 -9.44 14.76
CA ILE A 36 1.60 -9.53 16.18
C ILE A 36 2.25 -10.79 16.72
N ARG A 37 3.19 -10.63 17.65
CA ARG A 37 3.89 -11.73 18.31
C ARG A 37 4.16 -11.39 19.76
N ASN A 38 3.88 -12.32 20.67
CA ASN A 38 3.98 -12.13 22.11
C ASN A 38 3.20 -10.87 22.58
N HIS A 39 2.04 -10.61 22.00
CA HIS A 39 1.22 -9.42 22.28
C HIS A 39 1.95 -8.09 22.05
N LEU A 40 2.84 -8.06 21.06
CA LEU A 40 3.60 -6.90 20.60
C LEU A 40 3.39 -6.71 19.11
N PHE A 41 3.39 -5.45 18.66
CA PHE A 41 3.47 -5.12 17.25
C PHE A 41 4.92 -5.08 16.79
N GLU A 42 5.21 -5.74 15.67
CA GLU A 42 6.53 -5.79 15.07
C GLU A 42 6.48 -5.48 13.57
N PRO A 43 7.14 -4.40 13.10
CA PRO A 43 7.80 -3.38 13.91
C PRO A 43 6.79 -2.53 14.71
N SER A 44 7.23 -1.94 15.82
CA SER A 44 6.41 -0.98 16.58
C SER A 44 6.29 0.38 15.88
N THR A 45 7.15 0.67 14.89
CA THR A 45 7.08 1.89 14.08
C THR A 45 7.16 1.52 12.61
N LEU A 46 6.20 2.00 11.83
CA LEU A 46 6.08 1.70 10.40
C LEU A 46 6.04 3.00 9.58
N SER A 47 7.08 3.24 8.77
CA SER A 47 7.10 4.34 7.80
C SER A 47 6.32 3.97 6.54
N ILE A 48 5.41 4.83 6.11
CA ILE A 48 4.62 4.70 4.88
C ILE A 48 4.66 6.00 4.06
N PRO A 49 4.45 5.95 2.73
CA PRO A 49 4.39 7.16 1.92
C PRO A 49 3.19 8.04 2.33
N ALA A 50 3.46 9.31 2.62
CA ALA A 50 2.43 10.32 2.81
C ALA A 50 1.58 10.47 1.54
N ASN A 51 0.34 10.95 1.71
CA ASN A 51 -0.64 11.19 0.67
C ASN A 51 -0.93 9.99 -0.24
N THR A 52 -0.63 8.78 0.24
CA THR A 52 -0.80 7.53 -0.51
C THR A 52 -1.68 6.56 0.27
N LYS A 53 -2.67 5.96 -0.39
CA LYS A 53 -3.48 4.89 0.21
C LYS A 53 -2.71 3.58 0.13
N ILE A 54 -2.45 2.96 1.28
CA ILE A 54 -1.69 1.71 1.38
C ILE A 54 -2.55 0.56 1.87
N LYS A 55 -2.08 -0.67 1.67
CA LYS A 55 -2.63 -1.89 2.24
C LYS A 55 -1.69 -2.37 3.36
N LEU A 56 -2.17 -2.35 4.60
CA LEU A 56 -1.47 -2.95 5.73
C LEU A 56 -1.94 -4.41 5.88
N LEU A 57 -1.01 -5.36 5.78
CA LEU A 57 -1.23 -6.77 6.02
C LEU A 57 -0.76 -7.10 7.43
N VAL A 58 -1.71 -7.31 8.34
CA VAL A 58 -1.43 -7.65 9.74
C VAL A 58 -1.46 -9.17 9.88
N HIS A 59 -0.41 -9.77 10.42
CA HIS A 59 -0.32 -11.20 10.69
C HIS A 59 -0.21 -11.45 12.18
N ASN A 60 -1.25 -12.02 12.78
CA ASN A 60 -1.20 -12.45 14.16
C ASN A 60 -0.60 -13.84 14.26
N THR A 61 0.61 -13.94 14.80
CA THR A 61 1.31 -15.21 15.02
C THR A 61 1.11 -15.78 16.42
N ASP A 62 0.39 -15.06 17.28
CA ASP A 62 0.00 -15.57 18.59
C ASP A 62 -1.17 -16.56 18.47
N LYS A 63 -1.40 -17.31 19.54
CA LYS A 63 -2.53 -18.28 19.62
C LYS A 63 -3.86 -17.60 19.95
N THR A 64 -3.81 -16.41 20.54
CA THR A 64 -4.97 -15.64 20.98
C THR A 64 -5.31 -14.56 19.96
N PRO A 65 -6.57 -14.12 19.89
CA PRO A 65 -6.92 -12.95 19.11
C PRO A 65 -6.24 -11.69 19.67
N GLU A 66 -6.08 -10.70 18.80
CA GLU A 66 -5.73 -9.32 19.14
C GLU A 66 -6.59 -8.39 18.30
N GLU A 67 -6.76 -7.15 18.74
CA GLU A 67 -7.50 -6.12 18.01
C GLU A 67 -6.61 -4.92 17.74
N PHE A 68 -6.31 -4.68 16.46
CA PHE A 68 -5.69 -3.42 16.04
C PHE A 68 -6.70 -2.29 16.17
N GLU A 69 -6.37 -1.24 16.92
CA GLU A 69 -7.18 -0.03 17.08
C GLU A 69 -6.33 1.22 16.84
N SER A 70 -6.92 2.23 16.20
CA SER A 70 -6.36 3.56 16.09
C SER A 70 -7.45 4.59 15.84
N TYR A 71 -7.63 5.49 16.80
CA TYR A 71 -8.56 6.61 16.70
C TYR A 71 -8.18 7.58 15.58
N GLU A 72 -6.89 7.92 15.46
CA GLU A 72 -6.39 8.87 14.45
C GLU A 72 -6.55 8.34 13.01
N LEU A 73 -6.50 7.02 12.85
CA LEU A 73 -6.71 6.35 11.55
C LEU A 73 -8.19 6.01 11.32
N ASN A 74 -9.03 6.06 12.37
CA ASN A 74 -10.41 5.57 12.40
C ASN A 74 -10.48 4.12 11.91
N ARG A 75 -9.65 3.23 12.49
CA ARG A 75 -9.55 1.82 12.07
C ARG A 75 -9.46 0.90 13.28
N GLU A 76 -10.42 0.00 13.36
CA GLU A 76 -10.43 -1.15 14.25
C GLU A 76 -10.42 -2.45 13.42
N LYS A 77 -9.75 -3.49 13.93
CA LYS A 77 -9.84 -4.84 13.36
C LYS A 77 -9.37 -5.90 14.35
N VAL A 78 -10.28 -6.81 14.71
CA VAL A 78 -9.92 -8.09 15.36
C VAL A 78 -9.20 -9.01 14.36
N ILE A 79 -8.01 -9.50 14.74
CA ILE A 79 -7.22 -10.52 14.05
C ILE A 79 -7.10 -11.75 14.93
N LEU A 80 -7.77 -12.84 14.53
CA LEU A 80 -7.69 -14.12 15.24
C LEU A 80 -6.26 -14.67 15.24
N GLY A 81 -5.93 -15.46 16.26
CA GLY A 81 -4.63 -16.11 16.37
C GLY A 81 -4.30 -16.98 15.14
N GLY A 82 -3.07 -16.89 14.65
CA GLY A 82 -2.60 -17.56 13.44
C GLY A 82 -3.19 -17.04 12.12
N GLN A 83 -3.96 -15.95 12.13
CA GLN A 83 -4.63 -15.41 10.95
C GLN A 83 -4.01 -14.10 10.46
N LYS A 84 -4.33 -13.75 9.21
CA LYS A 84 -3.99 -12.46 8.60
C LYS A 84 -5.23 -11.61 8.41
N ALA A 85 -5.09 -10.30 8.57
CA ALA A 85 -6.11 -9.32 8.24
C ALA A 85 -5.53 -8.21 7.35
N VAL A 86 -6.41 -7.55 6.60
CA VAL A 86 -6.06 -6.41 5.77
C VAL A 86 -6.71 -5.15 6.33
N ILE A 87 -5.93 -4.10 6.51
CA ILE A 87 -6.37 -2.77 6.93
C ILE A 87 -5.92 -1.77 5.86
N PHE A 88 -6.83 -0.95 5.34
CA PHE A 88 -6.46 0.12 4.40
C PHE A 88 -6.21 1.42 5.16
N ILE A 89 -5.00 1.96 5.00
CA ILE A 89 -4.54 3.19 5.66
C ILE A 89 -4.42 4.31 4.63
N GLY A 90 -4.82 5.52 5.03
CA GLY A 90 -4.66 6.73 4.24
C GLY A 90 -5.58 6.85 3.01
N PRO A 91 -5.32 7.86 2.15
CA PRO A 91 -4.17 8.79 2.19
C PRO A 91 -4.09 9.60 3.49
N LEU A 92 -2.88 9.76 4.04
CA LEU A 92 -2.63 10.54 5.27
C LEU A 92 -1.71 11.73 4.94
N PRO A 93 -1.94 12.93 5.51
CA PRO A 93 -0.90 13.96 5.58
C PRO A 93 0.37 13.45 6.25
N PRO A 94 1.53 14.09 6.03
CA PRO A 94 2.73 13.78 6.80
C PRO A 94 2.47 13.93 8.30
N GLY A 95 2.88 12.94 9.09
CA GLY A 95 2.56 12.92 10.50
C GLY A 95 2.73 11.57 11.16
N LYS A 96 2.29 11.54 12.41
CA LYS A 96 2.45 10.44 13.36
C LYS A 96 1.08 9.96 13.81
N TYR A 97 0.82 8.67 13.66
CA TYR A 97 -0.50 8.07 13.87
C TYR A 97 -0.36 6.85 14.78
N PRO A 98 -0.62 6.99 16.09
CA PRO A 98 -0.52 5.88 17.03
C PRO A 98 -1.61 4.83 16.79
N PHE A 99 -1.28 3.58 17.09
CA PHE A 99 -2.20 2.46 17.15
C PHE A 99 -1.83 1.54 18.32
N PHE A 100 -2.80 0.77 18.81
CA PHE A 100 -2.61 -0.10 19.95
C PHE A 100 -3.44 -1.39 19.81
N GLY A 101 -3.10 -2.39 20.62
CA GLY A 101 -3.84 -3.63 20.74
C GLY A 101 -4.87 -3.53 21.85
N GLU A 102 -6.17 -3.52 21.53
CA GLU A 102 -7.22 -3.34 22.56
C GLU A 102 -7.23 -4.49 23.58
N PHE A 103 -6.81 -5.70 23.21
CA PHE A 103 -6.77 -6.82 24.16
C PHE A 103 -5.49 -6.84 24.99
N ASN A 104 -4.44 -6.14 24.54
CA ASN A 104 -3.17 -6.01 25.26
C ASN A 104 -2.65 -4.56 25.26
N PRO A 105 -3.41 -3.58 25.77
CA PRO A 105 -3.14 -2.16 25.57
C PRO A 105 -1.88 -1.67 26.31
N LYS A 106 -1.34 -2.46 27.24
CA LYS A 106 -0.10 -2.14 27.94
C LYS A 106 1.16 -2.49 27.14
N THR A 107 1.06 -3.46 26.22
CA THR A 107 2.23 -4.02 25.51
C THR A 107 2.15 -3.80 24.01
N ALA A 108 0.99 -4.04 23.40
CA ALA A 108 0.77 -3.88 21.98
C ALA A 108 0.61 -2.40 21.65
N GLN A 109 1.74 -1.72 21.44
CA GLN A 109 1.81 -0.29 21.12
C GLN A 109 2.60 -0.09 19.82
N GLY A 110 2.12 0.80 18.96
CA GLY A 110 2.82 1.15 17.75
C GLY A 110 2.42 2.49 17.15
N GLU A 111 3.15 2.89 16.11
CA GLU A 111 2.95 4.16 15.41
C GLU A 111 3.20 3.99 13.90
N ILE A 112 2.34 4.60 13.09
CA ILE A 112 2.61 4.83 11.67
C ILE A 112 3.22 6.22 11.52
N ILE A 113 4.31 6.32 10.76
CA ILE A 113 4.90 7.58 10.30
C ILE A 113 4.57 7.73 8.82
N ALA A 114 3.78 8.74 8.48
CA ALA A 114 3.53 9.09 7.08
C ALA A 114 4.54 10.15 6.66
N GLU A 115 5.36 9.85 5.64
CA GLU A 115 6.43 10.73 5.14
C GLU A 115 6.56 10.72 3.61
#